data_AF-A0A4D6KIP6-F1
#
_entry.id   AF-A0A4D6KIP6-F1
#
_cell.length_a   1.000
_cell.length_b   1.000
_cell.length_c   1.000
_cell.angle_alpha   90.00
_cell.angle_beta   90.00
_cell.angle_gamma   90.00
#
_symmetry.space_group_name_H-M   'P 1'
#
loop_
_entity.id
_entity.type
_entity.pdbx_description
1 polymer ?
#
loop_
_entity_poly.entity_id
_entity_poly.type
_entity_poly.pdbx_seq_one_letter_code
_entity_poly.pdbx_strand_id
1 'polypeptide(L)'
;MSSKSVAFLLSLNLLLFSALSCDNPPKCVSSPPPVKCPELHVCASILHAPFKPDPKCCPLLGGLIDLDAVVCLCAVLKLDLGIIKVNLDLLINILLNTCGRQPTTFICPP
;
A
#
# COMPACT_ATOMS: atom_id res chain seq x y z
N MET A 1 13.42 38.13 35.74
CA MET A 1 12.36 37.13 36.03
C MET A 1 11.74 36.67 34.71
N SER A 2 12.32 35.71 33.98
CA SER A 2 11.60 34.93 32.94
C SER A 2 12.56 33.90 32.33
N SER A 3 12.59 32.70 32.90
CA SER A 3 13.32 31.56 32.32
C SER A 3 12.65 30.27 32.77
N LYS A 4 12.20 30.23 34.03
CA LYS A 4 11.43 29.11 34.60
C LYS A 4 10.05 28.92 33.93
N SER A 5 9.39 30.00 33.51
CA SER A 5 8.05 29.92 32.89
C SER A 5 8.10 29.41 31.45
N VAL A 6 9.14 29.78 30.69
CA VAL A 6 9.35 29.28 29.31
C VAL A 6 9.73 27.80 29.30
N ALA A 7 10.59 27.38 30.23
CA ALA A 7 10.95 25.96 30.39
C ALA A 7 9.74 25.09 30.73
N PHE A 8 8.84 25.59 31.59
CA PHE A 8 7.60 24.89 31.95
C PHE A 8 6.63 24.77 30.77
N LEU A 9 6.48 25.84 29.98
CA LEU A 9 5.63 25.81 28.78
C LEU A 9 6.19 24.88 27.69
N LEU A 10 7.52 24.83 27.53
CA LEU A 10 8.17 23.90 26.61
C LEU A 10 7.99 22.45 27.04
N SER A 11 8.16 22.14 28.33
CA SER A 11 7.93 20.78 28.83
C SER A 11 6.47 20.37 28.70
N LEU A 12 5.52 21.28 28.95
CA LEU A 12 4.09 20.98 28.85
C LEU A 12 3.67 20.73 27.39
N ASN A 13 4.20 21.48 26.43
CA ASN A 13 3.98 21.21 25.00
C ASN A 13 4.56 19.85 24.58
N LEU A 14 5.81 19.53 24.96
CA LEU A 14 6.44 18.23 24.68
C LEU A 14 5.65 17.05 25.28
N LEU A 15 5.10 17.22 26.48
CA LEU A 15 4.24 16.23 27.13
C LEU A 15 2.88 16.08 26.43
N LEU A 16 2.27 17.16 25.95
CA LEU A 16 1.04 17.09 25.13
C LEU A 16 1.28 16.35 23.81
N PHE A 17 2.42 16.58 23.15
CA PHE A 17 2.77 15.87 21.91
C PHE A 17 3.03 14.38 22.14
N SER A 18 3.56 13.99 23.30
CA SER A 18 3.81 12.57 23.64
C SER A 18 2.55 11.86 24.15
N ALA A 19 1.63 12.56 24.81
CA ALA A 19 0.34 12.03 25.27
C ALA A 19 -0.66 11.70 24.13
N LEU A 20 -0.38 12.14 22.89
CA LEU A 20 -1.11 11.68 21.69
C LEU A 20 -0.70 10.27 21.25
N SER A 21 0.26 9.63 21.92
CA SER A 21 0.63 8.23 21.68
C SER A 21 0.01 7.32 22.73
N CYS A 22 -1.24 6.95 22.46
CA CYS A 22 -1.98 5.78 22.96
C CYS A 22 -1.58 5.21 24.35
N ASP A 23 -2.42 5.48 25.35
CA ASP A 23 -2.33 4.98 26.73
C ASP A 23 -2.73 3.50 26.91
N ASN A 24 -2.48 2.61 25.93
CA ASN A 24 -2.74 1.16 26.08
C ASN A 24 -1.87 0.30 25.12
N PRO A 25 -0.91 -0.50 25.61
CA PRO A 25 -0.17 -1.47 24.79
C PRO A 25 -1.03 -2.73 24.63
N PRO A 26 -1.52 -3.08 23.42
CA PRO A 26 -0.68 -3.54 22.31
C PRO A 26 -1.15 -3.11 20.90
N LYS A 27 -1.97 -2.07 20.76
CA LYS A 27 -2.63 -1.71 19.49
C LYS A 27 -2.21 -0.36 18.93
N CYS A 28 -0.90 -0.11 18.87
CA CYS A 28 -0.35 0.82 17.88
C CYS A 28 0.14 0.03 16.66
N VAL A 29 -0.73 -0.81 16.08
CA VAL A 29 -0.63 -1.04 14.65
C VAL A 29 -1.31 0.19 14.07
N SER A 30 -0.51 1.16 13.64
CA SER A 30 -0.97 2.12 12.63
C SER A 30 -1.42 1.28 11.45
N SER A 31 -2.70 0.89 11.41
CA SER A 31 -3.28 0.44 10.15
C SER A 31 -3.06 1.64 9.22
N PRO A 32 -2.31 1.48 8.12
CA PRO A 32 -2.24 2.56 7.15
C PRO A 32 -3.68 2.98 6.83
N PRO A 33 -3.94 4.30 6.65
CA PRO A 33 -5.28 4.75 6.29
C PRO A 33 -5.81 3.83 5.18
N PRO A 34 -7.08 3.39 5.26
CA PRO A 34 -7.60 2.38 4.34
C PRO A 34 -7.35 2.87 2.92
N VAL A 35 -6.41 2.22 2.24
CA VAL A 35 -6.01 2.59 0.90
C VAL A 35 -7.25 2.40 0.04
N LYS A 36 -7.76 3.49 -0.54
CA LYS A 36 -8.90 3.43 -1.44
C LYS A 36 -8.43 2.83 -2.76
N CYS A 37 -8.47 1.52 -2.81
CA CYS A 37 -8.12 0.77 -4.00
C CYS A 37 -9.23 0.89 -5.05
N PRO A 38 -8.90 1.24 -6.30
CA PRO A 38 -9.82 1.00 -7.39
C PRO A 38 -10.09 -0.51 -7.51
N GLU A 39 -11.18 -0.88 -8.17
CA GLU A 39 -11.60 -2.26 -8.45
C GLU A 39 -10.60 -2.96 -9.39
N LEU A 40 -9.40 -3.26 -8.89
CA LEU A 40 -8.31 -3.94 -9.59
C LEU A 40 -8.50 -5.46 -9.63
N HIS A 41 -9.61 -5.98 -9.08
CA HIS A 41 -9.93 -7.41 -9.06
C HIS A 41 -9.99 -8.00 -10.49
N VAL A 42 -10.37 -7.20 -11.48
CA VAL A 42 -10.34 -7.59 -12.90
C VAL A 42 -8.92 -7.88 -13.42
N CYS A 43 -7.88 -7.42 -12.74
CA CYS A 43 -6.48 -7.71 -13.07
C CYS A 43 -5.99 -9.05 -12.53
N ALA A 44 -6.69 -9.66 -11.57
CA ALA A 44 -6.34 -10.98 -11.02
C ALA A 44 -6.53 -12.12 -12.04
N SER A 45 -7.21 -11.88 -13.16
CA SER A 45 -7.39 -12.86 -14.23
C SER A 45 -6.07 -13.41 -14.78
N ILE A 46 -4.97 -12.67 -14.64
CA ILE A 46 -3.64 -13.11 -15.06
C ILE A 46 -3.12 -14.31 -14.27
N LEU A 47 -3.72 -14.64 -13.12
CA LEU A 47 -3.39 -15.81 -12.32
C LEU A 47 -3.94 -17.13 -12.90
N HIS A 48 -4.94 -17.03 -13.78
CA HIS A 48 -5.64 -18.18 -14.33
C HIS A 48 -5.39 -18.29 -15.84
N ALA A 49 -5.33 -19.51 -16.38
CA ALA A 49 -5.18 -19.71 -17.82
C ALA A 49 -6.33 -18.99 -18.57
N PRO A 50 -6.05 -18.20 -19.63
CA PRO A 50 -4.84 -18.20 -20.46
C PRO A 50 -3.74 -17.20 -20.05
N PHE A 51 -3.69 -16.77 -18.78
CA PHE A 51 -2.71 -15.81 -18.26
C PHE A 51 -2.77 -14.47 -19.00
N LYS A 52 -3.98 -14.03 -19.34
CA LYS A 52 -4.24 -12.74 -19.98
C LYS A 52 -4.98 -11.81 -19.02
N PRO A 53 -4.57 -10.53 -18.94
CA PRO A 53 -5.37 -9.54 -18.25
C PRO A 53 -6.73 -9.39 -18.90
N ASP A 54 -7.75 -9.15 -18.08
CA ASP A 54 -9.04 -8.71 -18.57
C ASP A 54 -8.84 -7.41 -19.37
N PRO A 55 -9.52 -7.22 -20.52
CA PRO A 55 -9.41 -5.99 -21.32
C PRO A 55 -9.75 -4.72 -20.52
N LYS A 56 -10.49 -4.83 -19.41
CA LYS A 56 -10.79 -3.73 -18.48
C LYS A 56 -9.63 -3.42 -17.52
N CYS A 57 -8.68 -4.34 -17.34
CA CYS A 57 -7.55 -4.14 -16.44
C CYS A 57 -6.55 -3.08 -16.95
N CYS A 58 -6.10 -3.17 -18.21
CA CYS A 58 -5.08 -2.26 -18.72
C CYS A 58 -5.51 -0.77 -18.70
N PRO A 59 -6.76 -0.39 -19.01
CA PRO A 59 -7.24 0.97 -18.83
C PRO A 59 -7.20 1.47 -17.38
N LEU A 60 -7.45 0.59 -16.40
CA LEU A 60 -7.36 0.93 -14.97
C LEU A 60 -5.90 1.18 -14.58
N LEU A 61 -4.97 0.32 -15.05
CA LEU A 61 -3.51 0.54 -14.94
C LEU A 61 -3.03 1.81 -15.65
N GLY A 62 -3.85 2.37 -16.55
CA GLY A 62 -3.63 3.63 -17.24
C GLY A 62 -3.32 4.81 -16.30
N GLY A 63 -4.01 4.88 -15.17
CA GLY A 63 -3.84 5.92 -14.15
C GLY A 63 -2.92 5.51 -12.99
N LEU A 64 -2.38 4.29 -13.00
CA LEU A 64 -1.52 3.76 -11.94
C LEU A 64 -0.07 4.26 -12.08
N ILE A 65 0.14 5.54 -11.76
CA ILE A 65 1.49 6.06 -11.45
C ILE A 65 1.62 6.26 -9.94
N ASP A 66 0.50 6.22 -9.21
CA ASP A 66 0.47 6.37 -7.76
C ASP A 66 0.93 5.09 -7.03
N LEU A 67 1.83 5.27 -6.06
CA LEU A 67 2.30 4.22 -5.15
C LEU A 67 1.14 3.40 -4.56
N ASP A 68 0.03 4.06 -4.24
CA ASP A 68 -1.14 3.43 -3.62
C ASP A 68 -1.74 2.32 -4.48
N ALA A 69 -1.75 2.52 -5.79
CA ALA A 69 -2.45 1.60 -6.66
C ALA A 69 -1.61 0.38 -7.02
N VAL A 70 -0.27 0.49 -6.95
CA VAL A 70 0.63 -0.67 -6.91
C VAL A 70 0.41 -1.49 -5.65
N VAL A 71 0.29 -0.83 -4.48
CA VAL A 71 -0.02 -1.50 -3.21
C VAL A 71 -1.37 -2.22 -3.29
N CYS A 72 -2.37 -1.60 -3.92
CA CYS A 72 -3.67 -2.22 -4.17
C CYS A 72 -3.59 -3.44 -5.09
N LEU A 73 -2.81 -3.36 -6.16
CA LEU A 73 -2.59 -4.49 -7.06
C LEU A 73 -1.90 -5.66 -6.33
N CYS A 74 -0.88 -5.36 -5.52
CA CYS A 74 -0.24 -6.34 -4.64
C CYS A 74 -1.25 -6.99 -3.69
N ALA A 75 -2.14 -6.21 -3.07
CA ALA A 75 -3.15 -6.71 -2.16
C ALA A 75 -4.17 -7.63 -2.84
N VAL A 76 -4.65 -7.26 -4.03
CA VAL A 76 -5.55 -8.09 -4.85
C VAL A 76 -4.88 -9.41 -5.20
N LEU A 77 -3.65 -9.36 -5.74
CA LEU A 77 -2.92 -10.57 -6.10
C LEU A 77 -2.62 -11.45 -4.89
N LYS A 78 -2.30 -10.85 -3.73
CA LYS A 78 -2.08 -11.57 -2.46
C LYS A 78 -3.35 -12.26 -1.95
N LEU A 79 -4.51 -11.62 -2.12
CA LEU A 79 -5.81 -12.21 -1.78
C LEU A 79 -6.13 -13.43 -2.65
N ASP A 80 -5.94 -13.32 -3.97
CA ASP A 80 -6.19 -14.42 -4.90
C ASP A 80 -5.19 -15.58 -4.75
N LEU A 81 -3.93 -15.29 -4.41
CA LEU A 81 -2.89 -16.31 -4.21
C LEU A 81 -2.93 -16.97 -2.82
N GLY A 82 -3.53 -16.31 -1.83
CA GLY A 82 -3.64 -16.79 -0.46
C GLY A 82 -2.28 -17.17 0.16
N ILE A 83 -2.05 -18.49 0.33
CA ILE A 83 -0.87 -19.07 1.00
C ILE A 83 0.24 -19.46 -0.01
N ILE A 84 -0.05 -19.41 -1.32
CA ILE A 84 0.90 -19.86 -2.34
C ILE A 84 2.03 -18.84 -2.46
N LYS A 85 3.27 -19.30 -2.29
CA LYS A 85 4.47 -18.47 -2.39
C LYS A 85 4.82 -18.23 -3.86
N VAL A 86 4.12 -17.31 -4.49
CA VAL A 86 4.38 -16.86 -5.87
C VAL A 86 5.19 -15.57 -5.84
N ASN A 87 6.05 -15.38 -6.83
CA ASN A 87 6.77 -14.12 -6.99
C ASN A 87 5.79 -13.06 -7.52
N LEU A 88 5.19 -12.28 -6.61
CA LEU A 88 4.23 -11.22 -6.97
C LEU A 88 4.86 -10.16 -7.88
N ASP A 89 6.12 -9.81 -7.64
CA ASP A 89 6.83 -8.79 -8.42
C ASP A 89 6.95 -9.22 -9.89
N LEU A 90 7.24 -10.50 -10.15
CA LEU A 90 7.24 -11.07 -11.50
C LEU A 90 5.86 -10.99 -12.16
N LEU A 91 4.80 -11.29 -11.41
CA LEU A 91 3.44 -11.30 -11.94
C LEU A 91 2.97 -9.90 -12.32
N ILE A 92 3.27 -8.91 -11.47
CA ILE A 92 3.03 -7.49 -11.75
C ILE A 92 3.81 -7.07 -13.00
N ASN A 93 5.06 -7.51 -13.13
CA ASN A 93 5.88 -7.19 -14.28
C ASN A 93 5.31 -7.74 -15.60
N ILE A 94 4.82 -8.98 -15.58
CA ILE A 94 4.14 -9.61 -16.72
C ILE A 94 2.85 -8.85 -17.05
N LEU A 95 2.08 -8.47 -16.03
CA LEU A 95 0.84 -7.70 -16.21
C LEU A 95 1.11 -6.35 -16.87
N LEU A 96 2.10 -5.60 -16.37
CA LEU A 96 2.51 -4.32 -16.92
C LEU A 96 2.99 -4.48 -18.37
N ASN A 97 3.86 -5.46 -18.63
CA ASN A 97 4.36 -5.74 -19.98
C ASN A 97 3.20 -6.07 -20.95
N THR A 98 2.25 -6.91 -20.53
CA THR A 98 1.08 -7.28 -21.33
C THR A 98 0.19 -6.07 -21.65
N CYS A 99 0.12 -5.10 -20.74
CA CYS A 99 -0.56 -3.83 -20.95
C CYS A 99 0.30 -2.77 -21.69
N GLY A 100 1.47 -3.13 -22.22
CA GLY A 100 2.37 -2.23 -22.94
C GLY A 100 3.04 -1.18 -22.03
N ARG A 101 3.11 -1.44 -20.73
CA ARG A 101 3.77 -0.59 -19.73
C ARG A 101 5.21 -1.05 -19.51
N GLN A 102 6.07 -0.10 -19.18
CA GLN A 102 7.44 -0.43 -18.82
C GLN A 102 7.47 -1.17 -17.47
N PRO A 103 8.35 -2.17 -17.35
CA PRO A 103 8.59 -2.85 -16.09
C PRO A 103 9.11 -1.86 -15.05
N THR A 104 8.46 -1.83 -13.90
CA THR A 104 8.81 -0.95 -12.79
C THR A 104 9.50 -1.75 -11.69
N THR A 105 10.44 -1.15 -10.97
CA THR A 105 11.14 -1.78 -9.83
C THR A 105 10.28 -1.80 -8.56
N PHE A 106 8.96 -1.97 -8.71
CA PHE A 106 8.06 -2.02 -7.57
C PHE A 106 8.19 -3.37 -6.88
N ILE A 107 8.29 -3.32 -5.56
CA ILE A 107 8.34 -4.48 -4.69
C ILE A 107 7.08 -4.43 -3.84
N CYS A 108 6.31 -5.51 -3.86
CA CYS A 108 5.14 -5.59 -2.99
C CYS A 108 5.55 -5.51 -1.51
N PRO A 109 4.89 -4.68 -0.68
CA PRO A 109 5.16 -4.67 0.75
C PRO A 109 4.84 -6.04 1.37
N PRO A 110 5.55 -6.42 2.44
CA PRO A 110 5.42 -7.73 3.08
C PRO A 110 4.01 -8.04 3.61
#